data_AF-A0A7S2YCS7-F1
#
_entry.id   AF-A0A7S2YCS7-F1
#
_cell.length_a   1.000
_cell.length_b   1.000
_cell.length_c   1.000
_cell.angle_alpha   90.00
_cell.angle_beta   90.00
_cell.angle_gamma   90.00
#
_symmetry.space_group_name_H-M   'P 1'
#
loop_
_entity.id
_entity.type
_entity.pdbx_description
1 polymer ?
#
loop_
_entity_poly.entity_id
_entity_poly.type
_entity_poly.pdbx_seq_one_letter_code
_entity_poly.pdbx_strand_id
1 'polypeptide(L)'
;DGKFQRNSDMTPLDFCKRTVDLQYESFVSLIHDPRNPYYHRYIVEQSMPIEGAQSSIFLNIPIQEMKDMCQHMLRDGKPVWFACNVEEELDDDDGLWDQQLYNLPGFYGLESSSSMAHSTMTKTERIQYGGAMGTHVMLITAVDLDANDNVPRRWRVENSWGDDAGNDGYYTMNDNWFDDNVFEIVSPKDYLSPAATAALDTEPVVLPAWDPMCDYGKRK
;
A
#
# COMPACT_ATOMS: atom_id res chain seq x y z
N ASP A 1 -13.87 30.53 8.15
CA ASP A 1 -14.21 31.85 8.71
C ASP A 1 -15.73 32.00 9.00
N GLY A 2 -16.49 30.90 9.07
CA GLY A 2 -17.94 30.96 9.31
C GLY A 2 -18.75 31.58 8.16
N LYS A 3 -18.14 31.90 7.01
CA LYS A 3 -18.85 32.47 5.88
C LYS A 3 -19.49 31.39 5.04
N PHE A 4 -20.77 31.60 4.72
CA PHE A 4 -21.47 30.78 3.73
C PHE A 4 -20.79 30.89 2.36
N GLN A 5 -20.57 29.74 1.73
CA GLN A 5 -20.07 29.61 0.37
C GLN A 5 -21.04 28.72 -0.42
N ARG A 6 -21.31 29.10 -1.66
CA ARG A 6 -22.12 28.28 -2.58
C ARG A 6 -21.53 28.39 -3.97
N ASN A 7 -21.21 27.24 -4.55
CA ASN A 7 -20.95 27.11 -5.97
C ASN A 7 -22.13 26.36 -6.61
N SER A 8 -23.01 27.10 -7.29
CA SER A 8 -24.17 26.53 -8.00
C SER A 8 -23.76 26.02 -9.38
N ASP A 9 -24.57 25.13 -9.94
CA ASP A 9 -24.54 24.73 -11.36
C ASP A 9 -23.18 24.18 -11.82
N MET A 10 -22.76 23.07 -11.23
CA MET A 10 -21.46 22.45 -11.49
C MET A 10 -21.59 20.96 -11.74
N THR A 11 -20.87 20.45 -12.74
CA THR A 11 -20.71 19.01 -12.94
C THR A 11 -19.58 18.46 -12.05
N PRO A 12 -19.51 17.14 -11.80
CA PRO A 12 -18.37 16.54 -11.11
C PRO A 12 -17.01 16.87 -11.75
N LEU A 13 -16.95 16.97 -13.09
CA LEU A 13 -15.74 17.33 -13.83
C LEU A 13 -15.32 18.78 -13.58
N ASP A 14 -16.28 19.70 -13.57
CA ASP A 14 -16.01 21.11 -13.26
C ASP A 14 -15.55 21.28 -11.81
N PHE A 15 -16.10 20.50 -10.88
CA PHE A 15 -15.67 20.48 -9.48
C PHE A 15 -14.23 20.00 -9.35
N CYS A 16 -13.89 18.88 -9.99
CA CYS A 16 -12.54 18.35 -10.00
C CYS A 16 -11.55 19.40 -10.52
N LYS A 17 -11.79 19.95 -11.72
CA LYS A 17 -10.92 20.97 -12.34
C LYS A 17 -10.73 22.24 -11.51
N ARG A 18 -11.72 22.62 -10.71
CA ARG A 18 -11.71 23.89 -9.95
C ARG A 18 -11.22 23.77 -8.53
N THR A 19 -11.37 22.60 -7.90
CA THR A 19 -11.17 22.44 -6.46
C THR A 19 -10.07 21.43 -6.13
N VAL A 20 -9.85 20.44 -6.98
CA VAL A 20 -8.80 19.44 -6.76
C VAL A 20 -7.49 20.00 -7.29
N ASP A 21 -6.66 20.53 -6.40
CA ASP A 21 -5.30 20.98 -6.70
C ASP A 21 -4.30 19.81 -6.62
N LEU A 22 -4.59 18.76 -7.39
CA LEU A 22 -3.78 17.56 -7.48
C LEU A 22 -3.63 17.17 -8.94
N GLN A 23 -2.38 17.08 -9.41
CA GLN A 23 -2.06 16.57 -10.75
C GLN A 23 -2.08 15.04 -10.72
N TYR A 24 -3.25 14.43 -10.56
CA TYR A 24 -3.37 12.98 -10.36
C TYR A 24 -2.86 12.16 -11.56
N GLU A 25 -2.79 12.74 -12.76
CA GLU A 25 -2.19 12.12 -13.94
C GLU A 25 -0.65 11.94 -13.85
N SER A 26 0.01 12.62 -12.91
CA SER A 26 1.45 12.47 -12.68
C SER A 26 1.79 11.34 -11.70
N PHE A 27 0.78 10.71 -11.10
CA PHE A 27 0.96 9.61 -10.17
C PHE A 27 1.17 8.29 -10.90
N VAL A 28 1.93 7.40 -10.27
CA VAL A 28 2.18 6.04 -10.74
C VAL A 28 1.89 5.05 -9.60
N SER A 29 1.42 3.88 -9.99
CA SER A 29 1.25 2.73 -9.11
C SER A 29 2.56 1.95 -9.01
N LEU A 30 3.05 1.80 -7.78
CA LEU A 30 4.31 1.12 -7.46
C LEU A 30 4.01 -0.09 -6.60
N ILE A 31 4.37 -1.27 -7.06
CA ILE A 31 4.16 -2.52 -6.31
C ILE A 31 5.47 -3.06 -5.75
N HIS A 32 5.35 -3.89 -4.71
CA HIS A 32 6.41 -4.76 -4.25
C HIS A 32 5.96 -6.22 -4.36
N ASP A 33 6.36 -6.84 -5.47
CA ASP A 33 6.16 -8.26 -5.73
C ASP A 33 7.51 -8.98 -5.84
N PRO A 34 7.96 -9.64 -4.76
CA PRO A 34 9.26 -10.32 -4.72
C PRO A 34 9.32 -11.60 -5.58
N ARG A 35 8.20 -12.04 -6.18
CA ARG A 35 8.19 -13.13 -7.16
C ARG A 35 8.78 -12.71 -8.51
N ASN A 36 8.77 -11.41 -8.78
CA ASN A 36 8.99 -10.83 -10.10
C ASN A 36 10.22 -9.89 -10.09
N PRO A 37 10.94 -9.74 -11.22
CA PRO A 37 12.01 -8.76 -11.34
C PRO A 37 11.58 -7.33 -10.99
N TYR A 38 12.43 -6.61 -10.26
CA TYR A 38 12.23 -5.18 -10.01
C TYR A 38 12.54 -4.35 -11.26
N TYR A 39 12.03 -3.12 -11.28
CA TYR A 39 12.12 -2.16 -12.38
C TYR A 39 11.55 -2.68 -13.69
N HIS A 40 10.52 -3.52 -13.57
CA HIS A 40 9.71 -4.00 -14.68
C HIS A 40 8.27 -3.58 -14.46
N ARG A 41 7.59 -3.28 -15.56
CA ARG A 41 6.17 -2.93 -15.54
C ARG A 41 5.32 -4.17 -15.71
N TYR A 42 4.18 -4.19 -15.04
CA TYR A 42 3.24 -5.30 -15.06
C TYR A 42 1.83 -4.79 -15.28
N ILE A 43 1.05 -5.59 -16.00
CA ILE A 43 -0.38 -5.40 -16.22
C ILE A 43 -1.06 -6.74 -15.98
N VAL A 44 -2.14 -6.75 -15.23
CA VAL A 44 -2.95 -7.96 -15.05
C VAL A 44 -3.94 -8.07 -16.21
N GLU A 45 -4.01 -9.24 -16.85
CA GLU A 45 -4.95 -9.53 -17.92
C GLU A 45 -6.40 -9.27 -17.44
N GLN A 46 -7.23 -8.66 -18.30
CA GLN A 46 -8.63 -8.34 -17.98
C GLN A 46 -8.85 -7.42 -16.75
N SER A 47 -7.83 -6.70 -16.28
CA SER A 47 -7.98 -5.73 -15.18
C SER A 47 -8.65 -4.41 -15.58
N MET A 48 -9.10 -4.26 -16.83
CA MET A 48 -9.72 -3.02 -17.31
C MET A 48 -11.12 -2.85 -16.71
N PRO A 49 -11.34 -1.82 -15.86
CA PRO A 49 -12.67 -1.57 -15.30
C PRO A 49 -13.63 -0.99 -16.34
N ILE A 50 -13.11 -0.40 -17.43
CA ILE A 50 -13.87 0.28 -18.46
C ILE A 50 -13.31 -0.13 -19.83
N GLU A 51 -14.21 -0.50 -20.75
CA GLU A 51 -13.84 -0.82 -22.14
C GLU A 51 -13.12 0.38 -22.79
N GLY A 52 -11.90 0.15 -23.28
CA GLY A 52 -11.09 1.18 -23.92
C GLY A 52 -10.32 2.12 -22.98
N ALA A 53 -10.41 1.93 -21.65
CA ALA A 53 -9.55 2.65 -20.71
C ALA A 53 -8.13 2.07 -20.67
N GLN A 54 -7.15 2.86 -20.22
CA GLN A 54 -5.85 2.33 -19.85
C GLN A 54 -6.00 1.40 -18.65
N SER A 55 -5.49 0.18 -18.77
CA SER A 55 -5.36 -0.73 -17.62
C SER A 55 -4.44 -0.12 -16.56
N SER A 56 -4.67 -0.48 -15.30
CA SER A 56 -3.70 -0.22 -14.24
C SER A 56 -2.39 -0.92 -14.58
N ILE A 57 -1.35 -0.11 -14.84
CA ILE A 57 0.01 -0.58 -15.06
C ILE A 57 0.80 -0.29 -13.80
N PHE A 58 1.39 -1.33 -13.24
CA PHE A 58 2.18 -1.26 -12.01
C PHE A 58 3.66 -1.29 -12.36
N LEU A 59 4.50 -0.59 -11.60
CA LEU A 59 5.95 -0.73 -11.65
C LEU A 59 6.44 -1.45 -10.40
N ASN A 60 7.11 -2.58 -10.56
CA ASN A 60 7.64 -3.34 -9.43
C ASN A 60 8.94 -2.72 -8.90
N ILE A 61 9.03 -2.47 -7.59
CA ILE A 61 10.19 -1.84 -6.94
C ILE A 61 10.63 -2.61 -5.67
N PRO A 62 11.90 -2.48 -5.24
CA PRO A 62 12.34 -3.01 -3.96
C PRO A 62 11.59 -2.38 -2.77
N ILE A 63 11.32 -3.17 -1.73
CA ILE A 63 10.56 -2.72 -0.55
C ILE A 63 11.25 -1.56 0.19
N GLN A 64 12.58 -1.57 0.23
CA GLN A 64 13.33 -0.48 0.86
C GLN A 64 13.14 0.84 0.10
N GLU A 65 13.18 0.81 -1.23
CA GLU A 65 12.91 2.00 -2.06
C GLU A 65 11.47 2.50 -1.85
N MET A 66 10.51 1.59 -1.70
CA MET A 66 9.12 1.93 -1.39
C MET A 66 9.02 2.65 -0.02
N LYS A 67 9.66 2.14 1.03
CA LYS A 67 9.70 2.78 2.35
C LYS A 67 10.38 4.14 2.31
N ASP A 68 11.52 4.25 1.64
CA ASP A 68 12.26 5.51 1.50
C ASP A 68 11.42 6.58 0.76
N MET A 69 10.69 6.15 -0.27
CA MET A 69 9.77 7.02 -1.00
C MET A 69 8.61 7.51 -0.13
N CYS A 70 8.02 6.61 0.67
CA CYS A 70 6.98 7.00 1.63
C CYS A 70 7.49 8.04 2.62
N GLN A 71 8.68 7.84 3.19
CA GLN A 71 9.30 8.82 4.09
C GLN A 71 9.49 10.17 3.42
N HIS A 72 9.96 10.19 2.16
CA HIS A 72 10.19 11.44 1.43
C HIS A 72 8.87 12.18 1.17
N MET A 73 7.84 11.47 0.71
CA MET A 73 6.50 12.05 0.51
C MET A 73 5.94 12.63 1.82
N LEU A 74 6.05 11.89 2.92
CA LEU A 74 5.56 12.32 4.23
C LEU A 74 6.31 13.55 4.75
N ARG A 75 7.64 13.65 4.52
CA ARG A 75 8.43 14.85 4.86
C ARG A 75 7.98 16.09 4.09
N ASP A 76 7.48 15.90 2.87
CA ASP A 76 6.91 16.97 2.03
C ASP A 76 5.43 17.23 2.33
N GLY A 77 4.88 16.63 3.39
CA GLY A 77 3.48 16.79 3.79
C GLY A 77 2.49 16.11 2.84
N LYS A 78 2.96 15.13 2.05
CA LYS A 78 2.11 14.34 1.14
C LYS A 78 1.80 12.99 1.79
N PRO A 79 0.53 12.70 2.10
CA PRO A 79 0.15 11.38 2.57
C PRO A 79 0.26 10.37 1.42
N VAL A 80 0.43 9.09 1.78
CA VAL A 80 0.72 8.01 0.81
C VAL A 80 -0.44 7.03 0.79
N TRP A 81 -1.11 6.92 -0.36
CA TRP A 81 -2.09 5.86 -0.57
C TRP A 81 -1.34 4.53 -0.69
N PHE A 82 -1.83 3.49 -0.03
CA PHE A 82 -1.23 2.17 -0.09
C PHE A 82 -2.26 1.04 -0.01
N ALA A 83 -1.91 -0.10 -0.60
CA ALA A 83 -2.68 -1.34 -0.52
C ALA A 83 -1.91 -2.40 0.28
N CYS A 84 -2.63 -3.15 1.12
CA CYS A 84 -2.03 -4.12 2.04
C CYS A 84 -2.95 -5.32 2.32
N ASN A 85 -2.41 -6.37 2.93
CA ASN A 85 -3.21 -7.46 3.51
C ASN A 85 -3.59 -7.11 4.96
N VAL A 86 -4.74 -6.45 5.15
CA VAL A 86 -5.07 -5.73 6.39
C VAL A 86 -5.36 -6.63 7.60
N GLU A 87 -5.82 -7.86 7.38
CA GLU A 87 -6.28 -8.74 8.46
C GLU A 87 -5.11 -9.48 9.16
N GLU A 88 -3.91 -9.41 8.60
CA GLU A 88 -2.74 -10.10 9.16
C GLU A 88 -2.20 -9.35 10.37
N GLU A 89 -2.02 -10.07 11.48
CA GLU A 89 -1.42 -9.55 12.73
C GLU A 89 -1.97 -8.16 13.13
N LEU A 90 -3.30 -8.04 13.12
CA LEU A 90 -4.06 -6.85 13.50
C LEU A 90 -4.64 -6.99 14.90
N ASP A 91 -4.49 -5.95 15.72
CA ASP A 91 -5.36 -5.66 16.86
C ASP A 91 -6.27 -4.49 16.45
N ASP A 92 -7.55 -4.80 16.21
CA ASP A 92 -8.51 -3.80 15.74
C ASP A 92 -8.96 -2.86 16.85
N ASP A 93 -9.04 -3.36 18.09
CA ASP A 93 -9.47 -2.59 19.26
C ASP A 93 -8.40 -1.54 19.64
N ASP A 94 -7.12 -1.93 19.62
CA ASP A 94 -6.00 -1.03 19.91
C ASP A 94 -5.47 -0.30 18.67
N GLY A 95 -5.96 -0.65 17.47
CA GLY A 95 -5.56 -0.06 16.20
C GLY A 95 -4.09 -0.29 15.86
N LEU A 96 -3.60 -1.52 16.01
CA LEU A 96 -2.18 -1.86 15.91
C LEU A 96 -1.92 -2.97 14.89
N TRP A 97 -0.95 -2.74 14.02
CA TRP A 97 -0.33 -3.78 13.19
C TRP A 97 1.12 -4.00 13.60
N ASP A 98 1.48 -5.25 13.92
CA ASP A 98 2.85 -5.68 14.19
C ASP A 98 3.03 -7.12 13.71
N GLN A 99 4.06 -7.41 12.93
CA GLN A 99 4.32 -8.79 12.46
C GLN A 99 4.45 -9.84 13.59
N GLN A 100 4.73 -9.41 14.82
CA GLN A 100 4.88 -10.27 15.99
C GLN A 100 3.84 -9.95 17.07
N LEU A 101 2.66 -9.48 16.67
CA LEU A 101 1.60 -9.12 17.59
C LEU A 101 1.13 -10.33 18.42
N TYR A 102 0.93 -11.48 17.77
CA TYR A 102 0.46 -12.70 18.44
C TYR A 102 1.53 -13.78 18.57
N ASN A 103 1.80 -14.23 19.79
CA ASN A 103 2.65 -15.41 20.04
C ASN A 103 1.87 -16.73 19.87
N LEU A 104 1.37 -16.99 18.64
CA LEU A 104 0.63 -18.20 18.31
C LEU A 104 1.45 -19.49 18.54
N PRO A 105 2.75 -19.58 18.17
CA PRO A 105 3.52 -20.79 18.42
C PRO A 105 3.58 -21.15 19.91
N GLY A 106 3.87 -20.16 20.77
CA GLY A 106 3.87 -20.35 22.21
C GLY A 106 2.50 -20.75 22.78
N PHE A 107 1.42 -20.16 22.25
CA PHE A 107 0.06 -20.50 22.67
C PHE A 107 -0.34 -21.95 22.33
N TYR A 108 -0.01 -22.41 21.12
CA TYR A 108 -0.35 -23.76 20.67
C TYR A 108 0.68 -24.83 21.10
N GLY A 109 1.72 -24.46 21.84
CA GLY A 109 2.78 -25.38 22.26
C GLY A 109 3.62 -25.91 21.09
N LEU A 110 3.69 -25.13 20.01
CA LEU A 110 4.60 -25.39 18.90
C LEU A 110 6.00 -24.92 19.32
N GLU A 111 7.03 -25.69 18.96
CA GLU A 111 8.41 -25.17 18.98
C GLU A 111 8.44 -23.85 18.21
N SER A 112 9.25 -22.88 18.62
CA SER A 112 9.38 -21.60 17.91
C SER A 112 9.80 -21.77 16.43
N SER A 113 10.32 -22.94 16.06
CA SER A 113 10.64 -23.35 14.68
C SER A 113 9.52 -24.11 13.96
N SER A 114 8.43 -24.49 14.66
CA SER A 114 7.28 -25.14 14.03
C SER A 114 6.38 -24.09 13.40
N SER A 115 6.10 -24.29 12.12
CA SER A 115 5.37 -23.35 11.29
C SER A 115 3.90 -23.27 11.67
N MET A 116 3.46 -22.10 12.13
CA MET A 116 2.25 -21.54 11.54
C MET A 116 2.66 -21.00 10.17
N ALA A 117 1.96 -21.38 9.10
CA ALA A 117 2.38 -21.10 7.73
C ALA A 117 2.75 -19.62 7.51
N HIS A 118 2.02 -18.70 8.16
CA HIS A 118 2.30 -17.26 8.10
C HIS A 118 3.69 -16.86 8.63
N SER A 119 4.13 -17.40 9.78
CA SER A 119 5.35 -16.93 10.47
C SER A 119 6.66 -17.48 9.90
N THR A 120 6.61 -18.50 9.03
CA THR A 120 7.81 -19.15 8.46
C THR A 120 7.94 -18.99 6.95
N MET A 121 6.88 -18.53 6.28
CA MET A 121 6.89 -18.35 4.83
C MET A 121 7.37 -16.95 4.48
N THR A 122 8.26 -16.86 3.51
CA THR A 122 8.61 -15.60 2.87
C THR A 122 7.39 -14.96 2.22
N LYS A 123 7.40 -13.64 2.03
CA LYS A 123 6.36 -12.93 1.27
C LYS A 123 6.12 -13.56 -0.11
N THR A 124 7.19 -13.96 -0.81
CA THR A 124 7.12 -14.70 -2.08
C THR A 124 6.27 -15.96 -1.97
N GLU A 125 6.55 -16.81 -0.98
CA GLU A 125 5.80 -18.05 -0.77
C GLU A 125 4.35 -17.75 -0.38
N ARG A 126 4.11 -16.80 0.53
CA ARG A 126 2.74 -16.43 0.94
C ARG A 126 1.91 -15.99 -0.27
N ILE A 127 2.48 -15.21 -1.19
CA ILE A 127 1.79 -14.82 -2.41
C ILE A 127 1.55 -16.03 -3.33
N GLN A 128 2.57 -16.88 -3.54
CA GLN A 128 2.47 -18.05 -4.42
C GLN A 128 1.43 -19.10 -3.95
N TYR A 129 1.29 -19.28 -2.64
CA TYR A 129 0.38 -20.25 -2.04
C TYR A 129 -0.98 -19.63 -1.63
N GLY A 130 -1.24 -18.37 -2.00
CA GLY A 130 -2.53 -17.71 -1.76
C GLY A 130 -2.78 -17.26 -0.32
N GLY A 131 -1.74 -17.16 0.50
CA GLY A 131 -1.77 -16.63 1.86
C GLY A 131 -1.44 -15.14 1.95
N ALA A 132 -1.15 -14.46 0.83
CA ALA A 132 -0.91 -13.02 0.81
C ALA A 132 -1.37 -12.40 -0.52
N MET A 133 -2.25 -11.42 -0.43
CA MET A 133 -2.66 -10.51 -1.49
C MET A 133 -3.13 -9.22 -0.82
N GLY A 134 -3.14 -8.09 -1.55
CA GLY A 134 -3.72 -6.89 -0.95
C GLY A 134 -5.24 -7.00 -0.90
N THR A 135 -5.80 -6.75 0.28
CA THR A 135 -7.22 -6.91 0.61
C THR A 135 -7.89 -5.58 0.92
N HIS A 136 -7.12 -4.54 1.25
CA HIS A 136 -7.64 -3.24 1.66
C HIS A 136 -6.67 -2.11 1.29
N VAL A 137 -7.21 -0.88 1.20
CA VAL A 137 -6.49 0.34 0.84
C VAL A 137 -6.68 1.41 1.90
N MET A 138 -5.60 2.10 2.26
CA MET A 138 -5.56 3.08 3.35
C MET A 138 -4.58 4.21 3.01
N LEU A 139 -4.38 5.14 3.95
CA LEU A 139 -3.52 6.29 3.77
C LEU A 139 -2.47 6.39 4.88
N ILE A 140 -1.18 6.38 4.55
CA ILE A 140 -0.10 6.68 5.49
C ILE A 140 -0.02 8.19 5.64
N THR A 141 -0.06 8.68 6.88
CA THR A 141 -0.12 10.11 7.20
C THR A 141 1.04 10.61 8.04
N ALA A 142 1.79 9.72 8.70
CA ALA A 142 3.03 10.07 9.38
C ALA A 142 3.96 8.86 9.51
N VAL A 143 5.24 9.13 9.82
CA VAL A 143 6.25 8.13 10.14
C VAL A 143 7.01 8.56 11.39
N ASP A 144 7.25 7.61 12.29
CA ASP A 144 8.15 7.73 13.42
C ASP A 144 9.52 7.14 13.05
N LEU A 145 10.58 7.93 13.20
CA LEU A 145 11.94 7.57 12.80
C LEU A 145 12.82 7.37 14.04
N ASP A 146 13.75 6.42 13.98
CA ASP A 146 14.81 6.34 14.97
C ASP A 146 15.72 7.57 14.90
N ALA A 147 16.10 8.09 16.06
CA ALA A 147 16.82 9.35 16.19
C ALA A 147 18.27 9.28 15.65
N ASN A 148 18.83 8.07 15.49
CA ASN A 148 20.25 7.91 15.16
C ASN A 148 20.50 7.68 13.67
N ASP A 149 19.62 6.94 13.00
CA ASP A 149 19.84 6.48 11.62
C ASP A 149 18.70 6.84 10.65
N ASN A 150 17.64 7.50 11.13
CA ASN A 150 16.42 7.81 10.38
C ASN A 150 15.72 6.56 9.81
N VAL A 151 15.88 5.40 10.46
CA VAL A 151 15.16 4.19 10.08
C VAL A 151 13.71 4.28 10.60
N PRO A 152 12.70 3.97 9.77
CA PRO A 152 11.32 3.90 10.22
C PRO A 152 11.13 2.88 11.34
N ARG A 153 10.43 3.31 12.39
CA ARG A 153 9.98 2.41 13.47
C ARG A 153 8.51 2.05 13.29
N ARG A 154 7.68 3.07 13.03
CA ARG A 154 6.23 2.95 12.94
C ARG A 154 5.66 3.96 11.96
N TRP A 155 4.49 3.64 11.43
CA TRP A 155 3.75 4.43 10.46
C TRP A 155 2.36 4.71 11.03
N ARG A 156 1.90 5.96 10.92
CA ARG A 156 0.52 6.31 11.25
C ARG A 156 -0.34 6.14 10.01
N VAL A 157 -1.41 5.37 10.15
CA VAL A 157 -2.34 5.04 9.06
C VAL A 157 -3.70 5.64 9.37
N GLU A 158 -4.27 6.37 8.43
CA GLU A 158 -5.67 6.76 8.42
C GLU A 158 -6.49 5.66 7.72
N ASN A 159 -7.47 5.12 8.43
CA ASN A 159 -8.37 4.09 7.92
C ASN A 159 -9.74 4.71 7.58
N SER A 160 -10.62 3.91 6.99
CA SER A 160 -11.94 4.32 6.49
C SER A 160 -13.10 3.59 7.18
N TRP A 161 -12.89 3.09 8.41
CA TRP A 161 -13.88 2.31 9.17
C TRP A 161 -14.65 3.12 10.23
N GLY A 162 -14.53 4.46 10.19
CA GLY A 162 -15.16 5.36 11.17
C GLY A 162 -14.20 5.79 12.27
N ASP A 163 -14.64 6.73 13.10
CA ASP A 163 -13.89 7.26 14.24
C ASP A 163 -13.94 6.37 15.48
N ASP A 164 -14.93 5.48 15.58
CA ASP A 164 -15.00 4.47 16.65
C ASP A 164 -13.95 3.34 16.52
N ALA A 165 -13.27 3.23 15.38
CA ALA A 165 -12.30 2.17 15.09
C ALA A 165 -10.86 2.59 15.42
N GLY A 166 -10.06 1.68 16.01
CA GLY A 166 -8.69 1.97 16.44
C GLY A 166 -8.62 3.18 17.36
N ASN A 167 -7.74 4.13 17.03
CA ASN A 167 -7.58 5.39 17.77
C ASN A 167 -8.12 6.57 16.95
N ASP A 168 -9.41 6.89 17.12
CA ASP A 168 -10.13 7.93 16.38
C ASP A 168 -10.06 7.73 14.84
N GLY A 169 -10.16 6.47 14.38
CA GLY A 169 -10.04 6.07 12.97
C GLY A 169 -8.59 5.90 12.47
N TYR A 170 -7.60 6.09 13.34
CA TYR A 170 -6.19 5.91 13.02
C TYR A 170 -5.60 4.65 13.65
N TYR A 171 -4.62 4.10 12.95
CA TYR A 171 -3.89 2.89 13.32
C TYR A 171 -2.38 3.17 13.34
N THR A 172 -1.66 2.38 14.13
CA THR A 172 -0.20 2.36 14.16
C THR A 172 0.28 1.07 13.51
N MET A 173 1.10 1.19 12.46
CA MET A 173 1.70 0.06 11.77
C MET A 173 3.20 0.03 12.08
N ASN A 174 3.71 -1.01 12.72
CA ASN A 174 5.14 -1.18 12.93
C ASN A 174 5.85 -1.48 11.59
N ASP A 175 7.11 -1.05 11.47
CA ASP A 175 7.84 -1.12 10.20
C ASP A 175 8.07 -2.55 9.69
N ASN A 176 8.16 -3.52 10.60
CA ASN A 176 8.23 -4.94 10.27
C ASN A 176 6.98 -5.44 9.53
N TRP A 177 5.80 -4.92 9.87
CA TRP A 177 4.56 -5.28 9.22
C TRP A 177 4.51 -4.75 7.79
N PHE A 178 5.07 -3.56 7.54
CA PHE A 178 5.15 -2.97 6.20
C PHE A 178 5.83 -3.94 5.22
N ASP A 179 6.98 -4.50 5.62
CA ASP A 179 7.77 -5.37 4.76
C ASP A 179 6.94 -6.53 4.19
N ASP A 180 6.11 -7.11 5.03
CA ASP A 180 5.42 -8.34 4.73
C ASP A 180 4.03 -8.14 4.14
N ASN A 181 3.34 -7.06 4.49
CA ASN A 181 1.92 -6.94 4.22
C ASN A 181 1.53 -5.73 3.34
N VAL A 182 2.46 -4.81 3.02
CA VAL A 182 2.21 -3.73 2.03
C VAL A 182 2.59 -4.19 0.62
N PHE A 183 1.70 -4.04 -0.34
CA PHE A 183 1.90 -4.51 -1.72
C PHE A 183 2.01 -3.38 -2.73
N GLU A 184 1.30 -2.28 -2.53
CA GLU A 184 1.27 -1.15 -3.45
C GLU A 184 1.36 0.17 -2.70
N ILE A 185 2.04 1.14 -3.28
CA ILE A 185 1.88 2.56 -2.98
C ILE A 185 1.60 3.34 -4.26
N VAL A 186 0.98 4.51 -4.12
CA VAL A 186 0.81 5.46 -5.23
C VAL A 186 1.63 6.71 -4.96
N SER A 187 2.44 7.11 -5.93
CA SER A 187 3.43 8.19 -5.77
C SER A 187 3.51 9.08 -7.02
N PRO A 188 3.73 10.40 -6.89
CA PRO A 188 4.09 11.24 -8.03
C PRO A 188 5.42 10.78 -8.66
N LYS A 189 5.53 10.88 -9.98
CA LYS A 189 6.74 10.52 -10.74
C LYS A 189 8.03 11.19 -10.23
N ASP A 190 7.92 12.39 -9.64
CA ASP A 190 9.07 13.17 -9.16
C ASP A 190 9.79 12.53 -7.96
N TYR A 191 9.16 11.56 -7.28
CA TYR A 191 9.76 10.84 -6.15
C TYR A 191 10.50 9.57 -6.56
N LEU A 192 10.42 9.18 -7.83
CA LEU A 192 11.00 7.94 -8.32
C LEU A 192 12.52 8.02 -8.39
N SER A 193 13.19 6.90 -8.13
CA SER A 193 14.60 6.76 -8.44
C SER A 193 14.83 6.87 -9.97
N PRO A 194 16.08 7.15 -10.41
CA PRO A 194 16.41 7.11 -11.83
C PRO A 194 16.11 5.76 -12.49
N ALA A 195 16.29 4.65 -11.76
CA ALA A 195 16.00 3.31 -12.25
C ALA A 195 14.48 3.09 -12.44
N ALA A 196 13.68 3.48 -11.44
CA ALA A 196 12.23 3.42 -11.53
C ALA A 196 11.68 4.34 -12.64
N THR A 197 12.22 5.56 -12.75
CA THR A 197 11.86 6.51 -13.82
C THR A 197 12.13 5.91 -15.20
N ALA A 198 13.32 5.35 -15.42
CA ALA A 198 13.68 4.73 -16.70
C ALA A 198 12.77 3.53 -17.04
N ALA A 199 12.32 2.79 -16.03
CA ALA A 199 11.44 1.64 -16.23
C ALA A 199 10.02 2.04 -16.67
N LEU A 200 9.56 3.28 -16.44
CA LEU A 200 8.23 3.75 -16.85
C LEU A 200 8.00 3.71 -18.37
N ASP A 201 9.07 3.75 -19.17
CA ASP A 201 9.01 3.74 -20.63
C ASP A 201 9.11 2.33 -21.24
N THR A 202 9.16 1.29 -20.41
CA THR A 202 9.26 -0.12 -20.86
C THR A 202 7.88 -0.72 -21.18
N GLU A 203 7.83 -1.72 -22.06
CA GLU A 203 6.59 -2.47 -22.31
C GLU A 203 6.22 -3.34 -21.10
N PRO A 204 4.96 -3.31 -20.63
CA PRO A 204 4.55 -4.08 -19.46
C PRO A 204 4.44 -5.58 -19.77
N VAL A 205 4.85 -6.39 -18.80
CA VAL A 205 4.64 -7.84 -18.80
C VAL A 205 3.19 -8.13 -18.40
N VAL A 206 2.50 -8.93 -19.21
CA VAL A 206 1.13 -9.35 -18.94
C VAL A 206 1.12 -10.52 -17.96
N LEU A 207 0.55 -10.29 -16.77
CA LEU A 207 0.26 -11.30 -15.76
C LEU A 207 -1.13 -11.90 -16.02
N PRO A 208 -1.38 -13.18 -15.63
CA PRO A 208 -2.68 -13.80 -15.81
C PRO A 208 -3.77 -13.10 -14.99
N ALA A 209 -5.03 -13.20 -15.43
CA ALA A 209 -6.17 -12.54 -14.79
C ALA A 209 -6.43 -12.91 -13.31
N TRP A 210 -5.85 -14.03 -12.86
CA TRP A 210 -5.94 -14.53 -11.48
C TRP A 210 -4.66 -14.27 -10.66
N ASP A 211 -3.71 -13.50 -11.17
CA ASP A 211 -2.51 -13.16 -10.40
C ASP A 211 -2.91 -12.41 -9.12
N PRO A 212 -2.37 -12.73 -7.94
CA PRO A 212 -2.74 -12.09 -6.67
C PRO A 212 -2.49 -10.58 -6.59
N MET A 213 -1.80 -9.98 -7.57
CA MET A 213 -1.74 -8.52 -7.75
C MET A 213 -2.99 -7.95 -8.45
N CYS A 214 -3.99 -8.78 -8.77
CA CYS A 214 -5.24 -8.38 -9.39
C CYS A 214 -6.23 -7.82 -8.36
N ASP A 215 -6.38 -6.50 -8.32
CA ASP A 215 -7.52 -5.79 -7.70
C ASP A 215 -7.60 -5.84 -6.15
N TYR A 216 -7.41 -4.69 -5.53
CA TYR A 216 -7.49 -4.47 -4.09
C TYR A 216 -8.92 -4.03 -3.73
N GLY A 217 -9.76 -4.93 -3.23
CA GLY A 217 -11.12 -4.54 -2.81
C GLY A 217 -12.19 -5.62 -2.80
N LYS A 218 -11.86 -6.87 -3.19
CA LYS A 218 -12.78 -8.00 -3.01
C LYS A 218 -12.53 -8.65 -1.66
N ARG A 219 -13.26 -8.22 -0.63
CA ARG A 219 -13.57 -9.13 0.49
C ARG A 219 -14.30 -10.34 -0.09
N LYS A 220 -13.82 -11.55 0.20
CA LYS A 220 -14.63 -12.75 0.01
C LYS A 220 -15.76 -12.78 1.03
#